data_AF-A0A7J6NNB5-F1
#
_entry.id   AF-A0A7J6NNB5-F1
#
_cell.length_a   1.000
_cell.length_b   1.000
_cell.length_c   1.000
_cell.angle_alpha   90.00
_cell.angle_beta   90.00
_cell.angle_gamma   90.00
#
_symmetry.space_group_name_H-M   'P 1'
#
loop_
_entity.id
_entity.type
_entity.pdbx_description
1 polymer ?
#
loop_
_entity_poly.entity_id
_entity_poly.type
_entity_poly.pdbx_seq_one_letter_code
_entity_poly.pdbx_strand_id
1 'polypeptide(L)'
;MVFLDKCCIPQKDPVAKSYGISRLADYLHASDKLLILWSPDYLDRLWCVYELAVFLQTHDKEDVVLLNLDHLKLCVSLMFLQFFSIVIASLAEPYYVHIWYIPYVLLLTSSLLTDFGAYRCSEEWQFCSEVKCFTLRKAKCSSLADYPILKQLIVDMYGSEARFEAAVRTLWLGERRKRQCPAWLLSAASLRIICASYIPLILGRAVGAIARSSEEDTVSLQPIFSTEVGSETNVPDNVQCKFRCIRRRMKHDFGSTELSL
;
A
#
# COMPACT_ATOMS: atom_id res chain seq x y z
N MET A 1 -12.08 12.31 -19.37
CA MET A 1 -11.08 13.39 -19.50
C MET A 1 -10.73 13.87 -18.10
N VAL A 2 -9.51 14.30 -17.82
CA VAL A 2 -9.12 14.83 -16.50
C VAL A 2 -8.73 16.30 -16.68
N PHE A 3 -9.34 17.17 -15.88
CA PHE A 3 -8.94 18.57 -15.76
C PHE A 3 -7.98 18.71 -14.58
N LEU A 4 -6.86 19.39 -14.78
CA LEU A 4 -5.88 19.67 -13.75
C LEU A 4 -5.51 21.15 -13.85
N ASP A 5 -5.92 21.96 -12.87
CA ASP A 5 -5.93 23.42 -12.99
C ASP A 5 -4.56 23.98 -13.36
N LYS A 6 -3.49 23.47 -12.73
CA LYS A 6 -2.11 23.88 -13.04
C LYS A 6 -1.66 23.57 -14.47
N CYS A 7 -2.24 22.58 -15.12
CA CYS A 7 -1.92 22.18 -16.49
C CYS A 7 -2.88 22.79 -17.52
N CYS A 8 -4.14 23.00 -17.15
CA CYS A 8 -5.17 23.49 -18.06
C CYS A 8 -5.29 25.03 -18.07
N ILE A 9 -4.90 25.70 -16.99
CA ILE A 9 -4.90 27.17 -16.91
C ILE A 9 -3.47 27.68 -17.10
N PRO A 10 -3.22 28.56 -18.09
CA PRO A 10 -1.90 29.16 -18.31
C PRO A 10 -1.39 29.87 -17.04
N GLN A 11 -0.31 29.37 -16.45
CA GLN A 11 0.21 29.91 -15.18
C GLN A 11 1.09 31.16 -15.34
N LYS A 12 1.66 31.36 -16.53
CA LYS A 12 2.65 32.41 -16.82
C LYS A 12 2.04 33.68 -17.43
N ASP A 13 0.92 33.55 -18.14
CA ASP A 13 0.23 34.68 -18.76
C ASP A 13 -0.90 35.14 -17.84
N PRO A 14 -0.79 36.32 -17.19
CA PRO A 14 -1.79 36.78 -16.23
C PRO A 14 -3.17 37.03 -16.85
N VAL A 15 -3.24 37.37 -18.14
CA VAL A 15 -4.51 37.62 -18.84
C VAL A 15 -5.19 36.31 -19.17
N ALA A 16 -4.46 35.35 -19.73
CA ALA A 16 -5.02 34.02 -19.98
C ALA A 16 -5.35 33.28 -18.68
N LYS A 17 -4.58 33.50 -17.60
CA LYS A 17 -4.85 32.97 -16.27
C LYS A 17 -6.15 33.51 -15.70
N SER A 18 -6.37 34.82 -15.74
CA SER A 18 -7.60 35.43 -15.22
C SER A 18 -8.84 34.94 -15.98
N TYR A 19 -8.73 34.78 -17.30
CA TYR A 19 -9.77 34.17 -18.13
C TYR A 19 -10.01 32.69 -17.77
N GLY A 20 -8.96 31.93 -17.46
CA GLY A 20 -9.09 30.56 -16.98
C GLY A 20 -9.80 30.47 -15.63
N ILE A 21 -9.45 31.36 -14.69
CA ILE A 21 -10.08 31.43 -13.36
C ILE A 21 -11.57 31.77 -13.46
N SER A 22 -11.94 32.72 -14.32
CA SER A 22 -13.36 33.11 -14.48
C SER A 22 -14.23 32.00 -15.08
N ARG A 23 -13.61 31.02 -15.75
CA ARG A 23 -14.26 29.83 -16.33
C ARG A 23 -14.16 28.59 -15.46
N LEU A 24 -13.51 28.67 -14.29
CA LEU A 24 -13.26 27.51 -13.43
C LEU A 24 -14.57 26.86 -12.96
N ALA A 25 -15.58 27.66 -12.65
CA ALA A 25 -16.90 27.15 -12.29
C ALA A 25 -17.52 26.32 -13.42
N ASP A 26 -17.44 26.79 -14.68
CA ASP A 26 -17.97 26.05 -15.84
C ASP A 26 -17.34 24.65 -15.94
N TYR A 27 -16.02 24.52 -15.71
CA TYR A 27 -15.35 23.21 -15.71
C TYR A 27 -15.78 22.31 -14.56
N LEU A 28 -15.91 22.85 -13.35
CA LEU A 28 -16.34 22.10 -12.18
C LEU A 28 -17.78 21.59 -12.33
N HIS A 29 -18.66 22.42 -12.89
CA HIS A 29 -20.05 22.04 -13.16
C HIS A 29 -20.17 20.93 -14.22
N ALA A 30 -19.20 20.84 -15.14
CA ALA A 30 -19.16 19.81 -16.18
C ALA A 30 -18.39 18.54 -15.76
N SER A 31 -17.84 18.49 -14.54
CA SER A 31 -16.98 17.39 -14.08
C SER A 31 -17.76 16.36 -13.27
N ASP A 32 -17.65 15.07 -13.58
CA ASP A 32 -18.39 14.03 -12.83
C ASP A 32 -17.88 13.85 -11.38
N LYS A 33 -16.60 14.13 -11.13
CA LYS A 33 -15.93 13.90 -9.83
C LYS A 33 -14.84 14.92 -9.58
N LEU A 34 -14.60 15.21 -8.30
CA LEU A 34 -13.52 16.07 -7.83
C LEU A 34 -12.52 15.27 -7.00
N LEU A 35 -11.29 15.12 -7.50
CA LEU A 35 -10.19 14.51 -6.75
C LEU A 35 -9.39 15.60 -6.02
N ILE A 36 -9.44 15.59 -4.69
CA ILE A 36 -8.71 16.51 -3.84
C ILE A 36 -7.48 15.83 -3.27
N LEU A 37 -6.31 16.35 -3.62
CA LEU A 37 -5.05 16.02 -2.96
C LEU A 37 -4.96 16.81 -1.65
N TRP A 38 -5.49 16.22 -0.58
CA TRP A 38 -5.56 16.87 0.72
C TRP A 38 -4.19 16.92 1.40
N SER A 39 -3.97 18.07 2.03
CA SER A 39 -2.84 18.37 2.91
C SER A 39 -3.36 19.29 4.02
N PRO A 40 -2.68 19.40 5.18
CA PRO A 40 -3.14 20.27 6.29
C PRO A 40 -3.31 21.75 5.92
N ASP A 41 -2.62 22.21 4.87
CA ASP A 41 -2.74 23.57 4.31
C ASP A 41 -3.78 23.68 3.17
N TYR A 42 -4.56 22.63 2.90
CA TYR A 42 -5.53 22.64 1.80
C TYR A 42 -6.57 23.74 1.97
N LEU A 43 -7.17 23.85 3.17
CA LEU A 43 -8.18 24.88 3.48
C LEU A 43 -7.58 26.28 3.71
N ASP A 44 -6.26 26.37 3.85
CA ASP A 44 -5.55 27.64 3.82
C ASP A 44 -5.49 28.22 2.41
N ARG A 45 -5.76 27.46 1.34
CA ARG A 45 -5.66 27.95 -0.04
C ARG A 45 -7.04 28.34 -0.56
N LEU A 46 -7.27 29.64 -0.74
CA LEU A 46 -8.57 30.20 -1.16
C LEU A 46 -9.09 29.54 -2.45
N TRP A 47 -8.20 29.36 -3.42
CA TRP A 47 -8.51 28.72 -4.70
C TRP A 47 -9.10 27.32 -4.49
N CYS A 48 -8.44 26.47 -3.70
CA CYS A 48 -8.86 25.10 -3.45
C CYS A 48 -10.22 25.01 -2.71
N VAL A 49 -10.47 25.94 -1.79
CA VAL A 49 -11.75 26.02 -1.08
C VAL A 49 -12.87 26.50 -2.01
N TYR A 50 -12.58 27.44 -2.89
CA TYR A 50 -13.50 27.89 -3.91
C TYR A 50 -13.92 26.73 -4.83
N GLU A 51 -12.97 25.93 -5.33
CA GLU A 51 -13.26 24.77 -6.18
C GLU A 51 -14.17 23.75 -5.49
N LEU A 52 -13.84 23.41 -4.25
CA LEU A 52 -14.64 22.50 -3.44
C LEU A 52 -16.08 23.04 -3.25
N ALA A 53 -16.21 24.31 -2.91
CA ALA A 53 -17.49 24.93 -2.65
C ALA A 53 -18.37 24.98 -3.91
N VAL A 54 -17.79 25.31 -5.06
CA VAL A 54 -18.49 25.38 -6.35
C VAL A 54 -18.92 24.00 -6.81
N PHE A 55 -18.02 23.01 -6.73
CA PHE A 55 -18.34 21.64 -7.10
C PHE A 55 -19.53 21.10 -6.29
N LEU A 56 -19.53 21.31 -4.98
CA LEU A 56 -20.60 20.88 -4.07
C LEU A 56 -21.92 21.64 -4.21
N GLN A 57 -21.99 22.72 -4.99
CA GLN A 57 -23.29 23.34 -5.31
C GLN A 57 -24.11 22.49 -6.29
N THR A 58 -23.43 21.72 -7.14
CA THR A 58 -24.05 20.96 -8.24
C THR A 58 -23.89 19.46 -8.12
N HIS A 59 -22.96 19.00 -7.28
CA HIS A 59 -22.62 17.59 -7.11
C HIS A 59 -22.83 17.14 -5.68
N ASP A 60 -23.02 15.83 -5.54
CA ASP A 60 -23.06 15.19 -4.23
C ASP A 60 -21.63 15.08 -3.67
N LYS A 61 -21.51 15.11 -2.34
CA LYS A 61 -20.22 14.95 -1.65
C LYS A 61 -19.56 13.59 -1.91
N GLU A 62 -20.35 12.59 -2.30
CA GLU A 62 -19.87 11.25 -2.68
C GLU A 62 -19.02 11.29 -3.95
N ASP A 63 -19.17 12.34 -4.76
CA ASP A 63 -18.38 12.57 -5.97
C ASP A 63 -17.03 13.26 -5.66
N VAL A 64 -16.81 13.67 -4.40
CA VAL A 64 -15.53 14.19 -3.92
C VAL A 64 -14.67 13.06 -3.36
N VAL A 65 -13.53 12.84 -3.99
CA VAL A 65 -12.53 11.86 -3.56
C VAL A 65 -11.39 12.60 -2.86
N LEU A 66 -11.24 12.38 -1.55
CA LEU A 66 -10.11 12.89 -0.77
C LEU A 66 -8.93 11.90 -0.82
N LEU A 67 -7.76 12.38 -1.19
CA LEU A 67 -6.51 11.63 -1.17
C LEU A 67 -5.45 12.44 -0.42
N ASN A 68 -5.00 11.96 0.74
CA ASN A 68 -3.93 12.60 1.48
C ASN A 68 -2.56 12.33 0.86
N LEU A 69 -1.79 13.40 0.67
CA LEU A 69 -0.44 13.32 0.11
C LEU A 69 0.55 12.60 1.03
N ASP A 70 0.46 12.77 2.35
CA ASP A 70 1.39 12.12 3.28
C ASP A 70 1.15 10.61 3.35
N HIS A 71 -0.12 10.21 3.22
CA HIS A 71 -0.47 8.80 3.07
C HIS A 71 0.06 8.22 1.77
N LEU A 72 -0.13 8.93 0.65
CA LEU A 72 0.39 8.47 -0.64
C LEU A 72 1.91 8.28 -0.57
N LYS A 73 2.65 9.20 0.06
CA LYS A 73 4.10 9.05 0.31
C LYS A 73 4.42 7.81 1.13
N LEU A 74 3.68 7.56 2.21
CA LEU A 74 3.87 6.39 3.07
C LEU A 74 3.61 5.09 2.30
N CYS A 75 2.49 4.99 1.58
CA CYS A 75 2.16 3.83 0.74
C CYS A 75 3.22 3.58 -0.32
N VAL A 76 3.61 4.61 -1.07
CA VAL A 76 4.65 4.49 -2.10
C VAL A 76 5.97 4.06 -1.48
N SER A 77 6.37 4.64 -0.34
CA SER A 77 7.59 4.26 0.37
C SER A 77 7.57 2.80 0.83
N LEU A 78 6.42 2.34 1.33
CA LEU A 78 6.24 0.95 1.77
C LEU A 78 6.19 -0.03 0.59
N MET A 79 5.61 0.36 -0.54
CA MET A 79 5.68 -0.41 -1.79
C MET A 79 7.13 -0.55 -2.28
N PHE A 80 7.92 0.52 -2.25
CA PHE A 80 9.34 0.44 -2.56
C PHE A 80 10.08 -0.46 -1.59
N LEU A 81 9.87 -0.30 -0.28
CA LEU A 81 10.50 -1.14 0.75
C LEU A 81 10.19 -2.62 0.52
N GLN A 82 8.91 -2.95 0.27
CA GLN A 82 8.46 -4.31 -0.02
C GLN A 82 9.09 -4.85 -1.32
N PHE A 83 9.18 -4.03 -2.36
CA PHE A 83 9.83 -4.42 -3.61
C PHE A 83 11.30 -4.78 -3.37
N PHE A 84 12.06 -3.93 -2.68
CA PHE A 84 13.47 -4.21 -2.34
C PHE A 84 13.61 -5.43 -1.44
N SER A 85 12.68 -5.63 -0.52
CA SER A 85 12.69 -6.76 0.40
C SER A 85 12.52 -8.08 -0.36
N ILE A 86 11.62 -8.12 -1.34
CA ILE A 86 11.45 -9.26 -2.26
C ILE A 86 12.72 -9.51 -3.08
N VAL A 87 13.31 -8.46 -3.66
CA VAL A 87 14.55 -8.59 -4.44
C VAL A 87 15.69 -9.16 -3.60
N ILE A 88 15.88 -8.66 -2.37
CA ILE A 88 16.90 -9.18 -1.45
C ILE A 88 16.64 -10.65 -1.11
N ALA A 89 15.39 -11.02 -0.83
CA ALA A 89 15.03 -12.41 -0.56
C ALA A 89 15.25 -13.32 -1.77
N SER A 90 15.02 -12.83 -2.99
CA SER A 90 15.30 -13.55 -4.25
C SER A 90 16.80 -13.74 -4.53
N LEU A 91 17.65 -12.82 -4.07
CA LEU A 91 19.10 -12.93 -4.23
C LEU A 91 19.75 -13.78 -3.12
N ALA A 92 19.09 -13.92 -1.97
CA ALA A 92 19.56 -14.77 -0.87
C ALA A 92 19.23 -16.25 -1.16
N GLU A 93 20.13 -16.93 -1.89
CA GLU A 93 20.12 -18.38 -2.14
C GLU A 93 20.30 -19.16 -0.82
N PRO A 94 19.21 -19.53 -0.14
CA PRO A 94 18.68 -20.90 -0.18
C PRO A 94 17.15 -21.00 -0.23
N TYR A 95 16.63 -22.06 -0.86
CA TYR A 95 15.20 -22.45 -0.95
C TYR A 95 14.39 -22.31 0.36
N TYR A 96 15.02 -22.51 1.52
CA TYR A 96 14.39 -22.35 2.83
C TYR A 96 13.98 -20.90 3.15
N VAL A 97 14.66 -19.89 2.62
CA VAL A 97 14.37 -18.47 2.90
C VAL A 97 13.01 -18.07 2.33
N HIS A 98 12.62 -18.58 1.16
CA HIS A 98 11.35 -18.23 0.52
C HIS A 98 10.11 -18.66 1.32
N ILE A 99 10.12 -19.88 1.91
CA ILE A 99 9.00 -20.41 2.69
C ILE A 99 8.73 -19.53 3.93
N TRP A 100 9.79 -19.03 4.57
CA TRP A 100 9.65 -18.15 5.73
C TRP A 100 9.32 -16.70 5.34
N TYR A 101 9.70 -16.25 4.13
CA TYR A 101 9.51 -14.87 3.69
C TYR A 101 8.07 -14.54 3.29
N ILE A 102 7.35 -15.49 2.69
CA ILE A 102 5.97 -15.29 2.21
C ILE A 102 5.03 -14.81 3.34
N PRO A 103 5.02 -15.42 4.55
CA PRO A 103 4.24 -14.92 5.68
C PRO A 103 4.57 -13.48 6.08
N TYR A 104 5.84 -13.06 6.03
CA TYR A 104 6.23 -11.68 6.36
C TYR A 104 5.68 -10.69 5.33
N VAL A 105 5.72 -11.03 4.04
CA VAL A 105 5.16 -10.18 2.98
C VAL A 105 3.63 -10.07 3.12
N LEU A 106 2.95 -11.18 3.40
CA LEU A 106 1.50 -11.19 3.64
C LEU A 106 1.11 -10.41 4.90
N LEU A 107 1.90 -10.56 5.97
CA LEU A 107 1.70 -9.80 7.20
C LEU A 107 1.89 -8.30 6.96
N LEU A 108 2.98 -7.92 6.29
CA LEU A 108 3.28 -6.52 5.96
C LEU A 108 2.16 -5.92 5.12
N THR A 109 1.78 -6.56 4.01
CA THR A 109 0.68 -6.11 3.14
C THR A 109 -0.65 -6.01 3.87
N SER A 110 -0.96 -6.95 4.77
CA SER A 110 -2.15 -6.85 5.60
C SER A 110 -2.10 -5.66 6.54
N SER A 111 -0.96 -5.38 7.20
CA SER A 111 -0.80 -4.17 8.03
C SER A 111 -1.07 -2.92 7.21
N LEU A 112 -0.47 -2.82 6.01
CA LEU A 112 -0.64 -1.67 5.11
C LEU A 112 -2.10 -1.38 4.80
N LEU A 113 -2.88 -2.39 4.45
CA LEU A 113 -4.31 -2.21 4.13
C LEU A 113 -5.12 -1.73 5.34
N THR A 114 -4.69 -2.10 6.54
CA THR A 114 -5.42 -1.86 7.77
C THR A 114 -5.09 -0.50 8.35
N ASP A 115 -3.82 -0.12 8.29
CA ASP A 115 -3.33 1.24 8.52
C ASP A 115 -3.98 2.19 7.50
N PHE A 116 -4.09 1.79 6.23
CA PHE A 116 -4.72 2.58 5.19
C PHE A 116 -6.18 2.92 5.52
N GLY A 117 -6.98 1.94 5.96
CA GLY A 117 -8.37 2.16 6.29
C GLY A 117 -8.59 2.92 7.61
N ALA A 118 -7.78 2.64 8.64
CA ALA A 118 -7.81 3.39 9.90
C ALA A 118 -7.45 4.86 9.66
N TYR A 119 -6.44 5.11 8.84
CA TYR A 119 -5.97 6.44 8.52
C TYR A 119 -6.99 7.23 7.70
N ARG A 120 -7.65 6.61 6.70
CA ARG A 120 -8.76 7.26 5.98
C ARG A 120 -9.87 7.75 6.90
N CYS A 121 -10.22 6.98 7.93
CA CYS A 121 -11.21 7.43 8.91
C CYS A 121 -10.72 8.67 9.69
N SER A 122 -9.43 8.71 10.05
CA SER A 122 -8.83 9.86 10.74
C SER A 122 -8.75 11.10 9.85
N GLU A 123 -8.43 10.94 8.56
CA GLU A 123 -8.33 12.03 7.59
C GLU A 123 -9.68 12.73 7.39
N GLU A 124 -10.74 11.95 7.20
CA GLU A 124 -12.08 12.53 7.06
C GLU A 124 -12.47 13.33 8.29
N TRP A 125 -12.15 12.83 9.48
CA TRP A 125 -12.42 13.53 10.73
C TRP A 125 -11.63 14.84 10.83
N GLN A 126 -10.33 14.80 10.51
CA GLN A 126 -9.48 15.98 10.53
C GLN A 126 -9.99 17.02 9.51
N PHE A 127 -10.25 16.62 8.27
CA PHE A 127 -10.79 17.50 7.24
C PHE A 127 -12.12 18.12 7.67
N CYS A 128 -13.05 17.34 8.22
CA CYS A 128 -14.31 17.87 8.74
C CYS A 128 -14.09 18.89 9.88
N SER A 129 -13.10 18.66 10.74
CA SER A 129 -12.77 19.59 11.83
C SER A 129 -12.20 20.91 11.30
N GLU A 130 -11.36 20.86 10.28
CA GLU A 130 -10.78 22.04 9.65
C GLU A 130 -11.86 22.83 8.87
N VAL A 131 -12.75 22.14 8.16
CA VAL A 131 -13.88 22.76 7.44
C VAL A 131 -14.82 23.51 8.40
N LYS A 132 -15.11 22.94 9.58
CA LYS A 132 -15.92 23.62 10.62
C LYS A 132 -15.32 24.96 11.03
N CYS A 133 -14.00 25.04 11.10
CA CYS A 133 -13.25 26.21 11.56
C CYS A 133 -12.80 27.12 10.41
N PHE A 134 -13.10 26.77 9.15
CA PHE A 134 -12.70 27.53 7.98
C PHE A 134 -13.25 28.95 8.01
N THR A 135 -12.42 29.94 7.74
CA THR A 135 -12.84 31.34 7.50
C THR A 135 -12.04 31.92 6.34
N LEU A 136 -12.72 32.66 5.49
CA LEU A 136 -12.18 33.31 4.30
C LEU A 136 -11.04 34.28 4.65
N ARG A 137 -11.07 34.89 5.84
CA ARG A 137 -10.02 35.82 6.30
C ARG A 137 -8.66 35.16 6.52
N LYS A 138 -8.65 33.87 6.87
CA LYS A 138 -7.41 33.09 7.07
C LYS A 138 -6.90 32.47 5.78
N ALA A 139 -7.73 32.42 4.74
CA ALA A 139 -7.37 31.84 3.45
C ALA A 139 -6.29 32.70 2.77
N LYS A 140 -5.20 32.04 2.42
CA LYS A 140 -4.07 32.53 1.65
C LYS A 140 -4.34 32.31 0.16
N CYS A 141 -3.77 33.17 -0.66
CA CYS A 141 -3.74 32.99 -2.11
C CYS A 141 -2.29 32.86 -2.56
N SER A 142 -1.97 31.91 -3.44
CA SER A 142 -0.61 31.73 -3.96
C SER A 142 -0.13 32.94 -4.77
N SER A 143 -1.06 33.67 -5.37
CA SER A 143 -0.82 34.90 -6.13
C SER A 143 -1.73 35.99 -5.58
N LEU A 144 -1.14 37.10 -5.12
CA LEU A 144 -1.91 38.25 -4.63
C LEU A 144 -2.79 38.86 -5.72
N ALA A 145 -2.43 38.69 -7.00
CA ALA A 145 -3.22 39.17 -8.14
C ALA A 145 -4.52 38.37 -8.35
N ASP A 146 -4.56 37.10 -7.92
CA ASP A 146 -5.72 36.23 -8.11
C ASP A 146 -6.79 36.47 -7.03
N TYR A 147 -6.37 36.97 -5.85
CA TYR A 147 -7.25 37.20 -4.70
C TYR A 147 -8.47 38.09 -5.01
N PRO A 148 -8.34 39.29 -5.62
CA PRO A 148 -9.50 40.12 -5.94
C PRO A 148 -10.46 39.45 -6.94
N ILE A 149 -9.93 38.66 -7.88
CA ILE A 149 -10.73 37.93 -8.88
C ILE A 149 -11.56 36.84 -8.19
N LEU A 150 -10.92 35.99 -7.38
CA LEU A 150 -11.61 34.94 -6.62
C LEU A 150 -12.63 35.52 -5.65
N LYS A 151 -12.30 36.62 -4.98
CA LYS A 151 -13.23 37.31 -4.07
C LYS A 151 -14.44 37.86 -4.81
N GLN A 152 -14.26 38.44 -5.99
CA GLN A 152 -15.37 38.88 -6.83
C GLN A 152 -16.25 37.69 -7.25
N LEU A 153 -15.65 36.60 -7.74
CA LEU A 153 -16.39 35.39 -8.11
C LEU A 153 -17.18 34.80 -6.94
N ILE A 154 -16.61 34.83 -5.73
CA ILE A 154 -17.30 34.40 -4.51
C ILE A 154 -18.53 35.27 -4.23
N VAL A 155 -18.38 36.59 -4.32
CA VAL A 155 -19.50 37.53 -4.10
C VAL A 155 -20.55 37.38 -5.20
N ASP A 156 -20.14 37.19 -6.46
CA ASP A 156 -21.06 37.04 -7.58
C ASP A 156 -21.90 35.76 -7.46
N MET A 157 -21.30 34.64 -7.04
CA MET A 157 -22.01 33.37 -6.93
C MET A 157 -22.79 33.21 -5.60
N TYR A 158 -22.22 33.62 -4.47
CA TYR A 158 -22.82 33.40 -3.15
C TYR A 158 -23.51 34.65 -2.57
N GLY A 159 -23.37 35.80 -3.22
CA GLY A 159 -23.91 37.10 -2.80
C GLY A 159 -23.08 37.79 -1.70
N SER A 160 -22.35 37.04 -0.86
CA SER A 160 -21.44 37.61 0.13
C SER A 160 -20.40 36.60 0.63
N GLU A 161 -19.29 37.10 1.16
CA GLU A 161 -18.24 36.29 1.80
C GLU A 161 -18.78 35.43 2.96
N ALA A 162 -19.69 35.99 3.76
CA ALA A 162 -20.29 35.28 4.88
C ALA A 162 -21.17 34.12 4.42
N ARG A 163 -21.92 34.30 3.32
CA ARG A 163 -22.72 33.23 2.72
C ARG A 163 -21.84 32.13 2.13
N PHE A 164 -20.71 32.50 1.52
CA PHE A 164 -19.71 31.54 1.06
C PHE A 164 -19.14 30.71 2.21
N GLU A 165 -18.68 31.33 3.31
CA GLU A 165 -18.19 30.59 4.47
C GLU A 165 -19.26 29.65 5.04
N ALA A 166 -20.49 30.13 5.15
CA ALA A 166 -21.62 29.30 5.60
C ALA A 166 -21.84 28.11 4.66
N ALA A 167 -21.83 28.34 3.34
CA ALA A 167 -22.00 27.29 2.34
C ALA A 167 -20.89 26.24 2.41
N VAL A 168 -19.62 26.64 2.52
CA VAL A 168 -18.49 25.70 2.67
C VAL A 168 -18.69 24.80 3.90
N ARG A 169 -19.10 25.39 5.03
CA ARG A 169 -19.34 24.66 6.28
C ARG A 169 -20.56 23.74 6.15
N THR A 170 -21.66 24.19 5.55
CA THR A 170 -22.91 23.41 5.50
C THR A 170 -22.90 22.34 4.42
N LEU A 171 -22.43 22.64 3.21
CA LEU A 171 -22.40 21.71 2.08
C LEU A 171 -21.52 20.49 2.40
N TRP A 172 -20.37 20.72 3.04
CA TRP A 172 -19.50 19.62 3.45
C TRP A 172 -20.05 18.79 4.62
N LEU A 173 -20.63 19.46 5.63
CA LEU A 173 -21.10 18.80 6.86
C LEU A 173 -22.49 18.15 6.71
N GLY A 174 -23.19 18.36 5.59
CA GLY A 174 -24.47 17.74 5.31
C GLY A 174 -24.43 16.22 5.48
N GLU A 175 -25.54 15.63 5.95
CA GLU A 175 -25.64 14.23 6.44
C GLU A 175 -24.91 13.21 5.56
N ARG A 176 -23.64 12.91 5.84
CA ARG A 176 -22.99 11.70 5.32
C ARG A 176 -23.80 10.54 5.90
N ARG A 177 -24.68 9.99 5.08
CA ARG A 177 -25.52 8.84 5.39
C ARG A 177 -24.61 7.77 5.99
N LYS A 178 -24.76 7.52 7.29
CA LYS A 178 -24.21 6.50 8.24
C LYS A 178 -23.53 5.22 7.68
N ARG A 179 -22.76 5.31 6.60
CA ARG A 179 -21.96 4.22 5.99
C ARG A 179 -20.48 4.35 6.36
N GLN A 180 -20.16 5.10 7.41
CA GLN A 180 -18.89 4.91 8.09
C GLN A 180 -18.97 3.54 8.77
N CYS A 181 -18.37 2.54 8.12
CA CYS A 181 -18.00 1.31 8.82
C CYS A 181 -17.22 1.76 10.05
N PRO A 182 -17.66 1.43 11.26
CA PRO A 182 -16.98 1.90 12.44
C PRO A 182 -15.55 1.34 12.41
N ALA A 183 -14.57 2.14 12.83
CA ALA A 183 -13.14 1.83 12.72
C ALA A 183 -12.76 0.43 13.28
N TRP A 184 -13.58 -0.13 14.18
CA TRP A 184 -13.42 -1.48 14.72
C TRP A 184 -13.81 -2.62 13.75
N LEU A 185 -14.64 -2.37 12.74
CA LEU A 185 -15.02 -3.39 11.75
C LEU A 185 -13.86 -3.70 10.80
N LEU A 186 -13.06 -2.68 10.49
CA LEU A 186 -11.78 -2.88 9.82
C LEU A 186 -10.84 -3.65 10.75
N SER A 187 -10.63 -3.23 12.00
CA SER A 187 -9.69 -3.89 12.90
C SER A 187 -9.96 -5.37 13.13
N ALA A 188 -11.23 -5.81 13.17
CA ALA A 188 -11.57 -7.24 13.26
C ALA A 188 -11.22 -8.03 11.99
N ALA A 189 -11.42 -7.45 10.81
CA ALA A 189 -11.01 -8.04 9.53
C ALA A 189 -9.48 -8.04 9.38
N SER A 190 -8.82 -6.96 9.77
CA SER A 190 -7.36 -6.82 9.90
C SER A 190 -6.79 -7.94 10.76
N LEU A 191 -7.32 -8.10 11.97
CA LEU A 191 -6.90 -9.14 12.91
C LEU A 191 -7.13 -10.52 12.34
N ARG A 192 -8.24 -10.77 11.65
CA ARG A 192 -8.48 -12.07 11.00
C ARG A 192 -7.46 -12.37 9.92
N ILE A 193 -7.08 -11.39 9.09
CA ILE A 193 -6.06 -11.57 8.04
C ILE A 193 -4.69 -11.80 8.67
N ILE A 194 -4.33 -10.98 9.67
CA ILE A 194 -3.09 -11.12 10.45
C ILE A 194 -3.04 -12.51 11.10
N CYS A 195 -4.06 -12.90 11.88
CA CYS A 195 -4.12 -14.20 12.54
C CYS A 195 -4.14 -15.38 11.55
N ALA A 196 -4.84 -15.26 10.43
CA ALA A 196 -4.87 -16.31 9.40
C ALA A 196 -3.48 -16.53 8.78
N SER A 197 -2.67 -15.48 8.63
CA SER A 197 -1.29 -15.60 8.12
C SER A 197 -0.33 -16.34 9.06
N TYR A 198 -0.64 -16.42 10.37
CA TYR A 198 0.13 -17.19 11.35
C TYR A 198 -0.20 -18.69 11.35
N ILE A 199 -1.38 -19.09 10.86
CA ILE A 199 -1.80 -20.50 10.86
C ILE A 199 -0.83 -21.39 10.06
N PRO A 200 -0.42 -21.04 8.81
CA PRO A 200 0.56 -21.83 8.07
C PRO A 200 1.93 -21.89 8.73
N LEU A 201 2.36 -20.82 9.43
CA LEU A 201 3.64 -20.77 10.14
C LEU A 201 3.67 -21.77 11.31
N ILE A 202 2.59 -21.80 12.10
CA ILE A 202 2.44 -22.71 13.23
C ILE A 202 2.31 -24.16 12.73
N LEU A 203 1.51 -24.39 11.68
CA LEU A 203 1.37 -25.72 11.07
C LEU A 203 2.69 -26.22 10.47
N GLY A 204 3.44 -25.37 9.77
CA GLY A 204 4.74 -25.73 9.20
C GLY A 204 5.77 -26.11 10.26
N ARG A 205 5.80 -25.38 11.39
CA ARG A 205 6.66 -25.74 12.54
C ARG A 205 6.23 -27.05 13.20
N ALA A 206 4.93 -27.28 13.35
CA ALA A 206 4.41 -28.52 13.90
C ALA A 206 4.77 -29.73 13.02
N VAL A 207 4.56 -29.64 11.70
CA VAL A 207 4.93 -30.69 10.74
C VAL A 207 6.43 -30.95 10.73
N GLY A 208 7.26 -29.89 10.72
CA GLY A 208 8.72 -30.04 10.77
C GLY A 208 9.26 -30.57 12.09
N ALA A 209 8.54 -30.41 13.20
CA ALA A 209 8.87 -31.04 14.48
C ALA A 209 8.52 -32.54 14.49
N ILE A 210 7.35 -32.90 13.95
CA ILE A 210 6.90 -34.29 13.81
C ILE A 210 7.82 -35.08 12.86
N ALA A 211 8.23 -34.47 11.75
CA ALA A 211 9.16 -35.11 10.80
C ALA A 211 10.51 -35.43 11.44
N ARG A 212 11.05 -34.52 12.28
CA ARG A 212 12.31 -34.73 12.99
C ARG A 212 12.21 -35.79 14.09
N SER A 213 11.11 -35.82 14.84
CA SER A 213 10.94 -36.88 15.86
C SER A 213 10.86 -38.26 15.20
N SER A 214 10.19 -38.37 14.05
CA SER A 214 10.13 -39.63 13.29
C SER A 214 11.50 -40.09 12.80
N GLU A 215 12.41 -39.17 12.47
CA GLU A 215 13.76 -39.51 11.99
C GLU A 215 14.65 -40.00 13.15
N GLU A 216 14.54 -39.40 14.34
CA GLU A 216 15.24 -39.83 15.56
C GLU A 216 14.78 -41.22 16.04
N ASP A 217 13.49 -41.52 15.93
CA ASP A 217 12.92 -42.84 16.24
C ASP A 217 13.37 -43.92 15.24
N THR A 218 13.64 -43.53 13.98
CA THR A 218 14.12 -44.47 12.95
C THR A 218 15.61 -44.79 13.12
N VAL A 219 16.42 -43.83 13.58
CA VAL A 219 17.85 -44.03 13.84
C VAL A 219 18.11 -44.90 15.08
N SER A 220 17.21 -44.87 16.07
CA SER A 220 17.31 -45.68 17.29
C SER A 220 16.83 -47.13 17.13
N LEU A 221 16.24 -47.49 15.98
CA LEU A 221 15.86 -48.86 15.61
C LEU A 221 16.87 -49.57 14.68
N GLN A 222 18.12 -49.08 14.58
CA GLN A 222 19.19 -49.94 14.06
C GLN A 222 19.31 -51.17 14.98
N PRO A 223 19.07 -52.39 14.47
CA PRO A 223 19.09 -53.56 15.31
C PRO A 223 20.49 -53.74 15.86
N ILE A 224 20.58 -53.91 17.17
CA ILE A 224 21.70 -54.54 17.87
C ILE A 224 21.73 -56.01 17.37
N PHE A 225 22.10 -56.20 16.12
CA PHE A 225 22.50 -57.48 15.55
C PHE A 225 24.03 -57.46 15.49
N SER A 226 24.65 -57.25 16.67
CA SER A 226 26.00 -57.74 16.92
C SER A 226 25.87 -59.25 17.07
N THR A 227 25.82 -59.95 15.94
CA THR A 227 26.00 -61.39 15.92
C THR A 227 27.48 -61.63 16.19
N GLU A 228 27.77 -62.22 17.34
CA GLU A 228 28.98 -63.02 17.52
C GLU A 228 29.03 -64.05 16.38
N VAL A 229 29.95 -63.87 15.43
CA VAL A 229 30.41 -64.94 14.57
C VAL A 229 31.91 -65.01 14.78
N GLY A 230 32.30 -65.92 15.66
CA GLY A 230 33.65 -66.42 15.75
C GLY A 230 34.01 -67.27 14.52
N SER A 231 35.33 -67.49 14.42
CA SER A 231 36.03 -68.48 13.61
C SER A 231 36.03 -68.31 12.08
N GLU A 232 37.17 -67.77 11.62
CA GLU A 232 38.05 -68.39 10.61
C GLU A 232 37.39 -69.21 9.50
N THR A 233 37.25 -68.60 8.32
CA THR A 233 37.48 -69.32 7.06
C THR A 233 38.23 -68.43 6.07
N ASN A 234 39.35 -68.96 5.57
CA ASN A 234 40.14 -68.40 4.48
C ASN A 234 39.26 -68.14 3.24
N VAL A 235 39.20 -66.88 2.79
CA VAL A 235 38.62 -66.50 1.51
C VAL A 235 39.76 -66.19 0.53
N PRO A 236 39.84 -66.88 -0.63
CA PRO A 236 40.92 -66.71 -1.58
C PRO A 236 40.86 -65.39 -2.37
N ASP A 237 42.04 -64.89 -2.74
CA ASP A 237 42.38 -63.58 -3.32
C ASP A 237 41.73 -63.17 -4.67
N ASN A 238 40.66 -63.82 -5.14
CA ASN A 238 40.15 -63.60 -6.51
C ASN A 238 38.82 -62.84 -6.64
N VAL A 239 38.43 -62.00 -5.68
CA VAL A 239 37.17 -61.20 -5.79
C VAL A 239 37.38 -59.69 -5.57
N GLN A 240 38.62 -59.20 -5.45
CA GLN A 240 38.90 -57.75 -5.37
C GLN A 240 38.81 -56.97 -6.71
N CYS A 241 38.50 -57.63 -7.84
CA CYS A 241 38.57 -56.96 -9.15
C CYS A 241 37.25 -56.31 -9.65
N LYS A 242 36.09 -56.53 -9.00
CA LYS A 242 34.79 -56.13 -9.61
C LYS A 242 34.12 -54.86 -9.04
N PHE A 243 34.63 -54.28 -7.95
CA PHE A 243 34.06 -53.06 -7.35
C PHE A 243 34.85 -51.76 -7.59
N ARG A 244 36.02 -51.82 -8.26
CA ARG A 244 36.73 -50.60 -8.71
C ARG A 244 36.21 -49.99 -10.02
N CYS A 245 35.35 -50.69 -10.78
CA CYS A 245 34.85 -50.19 -12.06
C CYS A 245 33.60 -49.30 -11.99
N ILE A 246 32.82 -49.33 -10.91
CA ILE A 246 31.58 -48.53 -10.84
C ILE A 246 31.82 -47.14 -10.25
N ARG A 247 32.88 -46.94 -9.45
CA ARG A 247 33.18 -45.62 -8.83
C ARG A 247 33.92 -44.64 -9.74
N ARG A 248 34.38 -45.06 -10.93
CA ARG A 248 35.00 -44.17 -11.94
C ARG A 248 34.03 -43.63 -12.98
N ARG A 249 32.76 -44.10 -13.02
CA ARG A 249 31.78 -43.67 -14.04
C ARG A 249 30.87 -42.51 -13.62
N MET A 250 30.97 -42.00 -12.40
CA MET A 250 30.19 -40.84 -11.93
C MET A 250 30.99 -39.54 -11.78
N LYS A 251 32.26 -39.52 -12.21
CA LYS A 251 33.09 -38.29 -12.19
C LYS A 251 33.32 -37.66 -13.56
N HIS A 252 32.59 -38.10 -14.60
CA HIS A 252 32.82 -37.64 -15.98
C HIS A 252 31.64 -36.90 -16.64
N ASP A 253 30.53 -36.67 -15.93
CA ASP A 253 29.30 -36.05 -16.49
C ASP A 253 28.96 -34.65 -15.93
N PHE A 254 29.88 -33.97 -15.24
CA PHE A 254 29.70 -32.56 -14.87
C PHE A 254 30.92 -31.75 -15.29
N GLY A 255 30.98 -31.48 -16.59
CA GLY A 255 31.88 -30.52 -17.21
C GLY A 255 31.15 -29.75 -18.31
N SER A 256 31.29 -28.43 -18.28
CA SER A 256 31.05 -27.46 -19.36
C SER A 256 29.62 -27.27 -19.87
N THR A 257 28.92 -26.28 -19.30
CA THR A 257 28.09 -25.38 -20.10
C THR A 257 28.60 -23.96 -19.89
N GLU A 258 29.58 -23.55 -20.69
CA GLU A 258 29.85 -22.14 -20.95
C GLU A 258 28.69 -21.59 -21.79
N LEU A 259 28.07 -20.49 -21.34
CA LEU A 259 27.15 -19.71 -22.16
C LEU A 259 27.76 -18.33 -22.35
N SER A 260 28.26 -18.11 -23.55
CA SER A 260 28.60 -16.82 -24.13
C SER A 260 27.34 -16.18 -24.70
N LEU A 261 26.88 -15.08 -24.09
CA LEU A 261 26.20 -13.93 -24.71
C LEU A 261 25.99 -12.83 -23.67
#